data_AF-A0A0A2EYB3-F1
#
_entry.id   AF-A0A0A2EYB3-F1
#
_cell.length_a   1.000
_cell.length_b   1.000
_cell.length_c   1.000
_cell.angle_alpha   90.00
_cell.angle_beta   90.00
_cell.angle_gamma   90.00
#
_symmetry.space_group_name_H-M   'P 1'
#
loop_
_entity.id
_entity.type
_entity.pdbx_description
1 polymer ?
#
loop_
_entity_poly.entity_id
_entity_poly.type
_entity_poly.pdbx_seq_one_letter_code
_entity_poly.pdbx_strand_id
1 'polypeptide(L)'
;MQPVSIMGKHLSNFERLAILEDYLSGEQSQGAIGRKYGISRGLIPQWLRKFGLEDKVHPVPMKASQSPQSELTLNKKEELEQLRKENRVLKSRLKREELGHQAYKLLVELAEETYGIRIRKNSEAK
;
A
#
# COMPACT_ATOMS: atom_id res chain seq x y z
N MET A 1 10.98 37.61 -1.67
CA MET A 1 9.64 37.90 -2.22
C MET A 1 8.80 38.50 -1.10
N GLN A 2 8.13 39.62 -1.37
CA GLN A 2 7.33 40.35 -0.39
C GLN A 2 6.02 39.59 -0.10
N PRO A 3 5.51 39.54 1.15
CA PRO A 3 4.20 38.97 1.44
C PRO A 3 3.11 39.89 0.87
N VAL A 4 2.28 39.36 -0.03
CA VAL A 4 1.09 40.06 -0.53
C VAL A 4 0.06 40.02 0.59
N SER A 5 0.04 41.07 1.42
CA SER A 5 -0.89 41.18 2.54
C SER A 5 -2.28 41.56 2.01
N ILE A 6 -3.15 40.57 1.86
CA ILE A 6 -4.58 40.79 1.55
C ILE A 6 -5.32 40.99 2.87
N MET A 7 -5.00 42.08 3.59
CA MET A 7 -5.68 42.43 4.83
C MET A 7 -6.88 43.33 4.51
N GLY A 8 -8.10 42.82 4.72
CA GLY A 8 -9.33 43.63 4.76
C GLY A 8 -10.26 43.60 3.54
N LYS A 9 -10.09 42.68 2.59
CA LYS A 9 -11.02 42.51 1.45
C LYS A 9 -11.61 41.11 1.42
N HIS A 10 -12.92 41.03 1.21
CA HIS A 10 -13.61 39.76 1.00
C HIS A 10 -12.99 39.07 -0.23
N LEU A 11 -12.19 38.02 -0.01
CA LEU A 11 -11.61 37.26 -1.12
C LEU A 11 -12.72 36.73 -2.03
N SER A 12 -12.61 37.01 -3.32
CA SER A 12 -13.45 36.44 -4.36
C SER A 12 -13.26 34.91 -4.45
N ASN A 13 -14.22 34.20 -5.04
CA ASN A 13 -14.07 32.75 -5.24
C ASN A 13 -12.85 32.43 -6.12
N PHE A 14 -12.52 33.29 -7.09
CA PHE A 14 -11.35 33.13 -7.96
C PHE A 14 -10.04 33.17 -7.16
N GLU A 15 -9.87 34.15 -6.28
CA GLU A 15 -8.68 34.24 -5.43
C GLU A 15 -8.57 33.06 -4.47
N ARG A 16 -9.70 32.59 -3.92
CA ARG A 16 -9.72 31.39 -3.06
C ARG A 16 -9.26 30.15 -3.81
N LEU A 17 -9.71 29.98 -5.05
CA LEU A 17 -9.32 28.86 -5.91
C LEU A 17 -7.82 28.93 -6.27
N ALA A 18 -7.29 30.11 -6.61
CA ALA A 18 -5.87 30.29 -6.88
C ALA A 18 -4.98 29.94 -5.66
N ILE A 19 -5.43 30.28 -4.46
CA ILE A 19 -4.73 29.92 -3.22
C ILE A 19 -4.82 28.40 -2.96
N LEU A 20 -5.98 27.80 -3.22
CA LEU A 20 -6.12 26.34 -3.12
C LEU A 20 -5.27 25.62 -4.16
N GLU A 21 -5.13 26.15 -5.36
CA GLU A 21 -4.25 25.59 -6.40
C GLU A 21 -2.77 25.67 -5.98
N ASP A 22 -2.31 26.78 -5.40
CA ASP A 22 -0.93 26.91 -4.87
C ASP A 22 -0.70 25.93 -3.70
N TYR A 23 -1.70 25.75 -2.84
CA TYR A 23 -1.65 24.72 -1.79
C TYR A 23 -1.64 23.30 -2.37
N LEU A 24 -2.52 23.01 -3.33
CA LEU A 24 -2.71 21.71 -3.96
C LEU A 24 -1.58 21.32 -4.93
N SER A 25 -0.77 22.27 -5.38
CA SER A 25 0.42 22.02 -6.20
C SER A 25 1.72 21.97 -5.39
N GLY A 26 1.84 22.73 -4.29
CA GLY A 26 3.06 22.79 -3.48
C GLY A 26 3.15 21.82 -2.29
N GLU A 27 4.32 21.69 -1.67
CA GLU A 27 4.53 20.87 -0.45
C GLU A 27 4.24 21.64 0.86
N GLN A 28 3.74 22.86 0.74
CA GLN A 28 3.51 23.74 1.87
C GLN A 28 2.34 23.25 2.74
N SER A 29 2.52 23.26 4.06
CA SER A 29 1.40 23.02 4.98
C SER A 29 0.35 24.14 4.92
N GLN A 30 -0.87 23.85 5.37
CA GLN A 30 -1.96 24.83 5.51
C GLN A 30 -1.51 26.08 6.30
N GLY A 31 -0.68 25.90 7.33
CA GLY A 31 -0.12 27.02 8.11
C GLY A 31 0.89 27.86 7.33
N ALA A 32 1.68 27.26 6.46
CA ALA A 32 2.62 27.97 5.60
C ALA A 32 1.88 28.78 4.52
N ILE A 33 0.87 28.19 3.87
CA ILE A 33 -0.02 28.90 2.94
C ILE A 33 -0.76 30.05 3.63
N GLY A 34 -1.25 29.81 4.85
CA GLY A 34 -1.88 30.85 5.66
C GLY A 34 -0.97 32.06 5.89
N ARG A 35 0.30 31.83 6.24
CA ARG A 35 1.29 32.90 6.37
C ARG A 35 1.63 33.57 5.03
N LYS A 36 1.72 32.81 3.95
CA LYS A 36 2.07 33.30 2.61
C LYS A 36 1.03 34.30 2.07
N TYR A 37 -0.26 33.99 2.26
CA TYR A 37 -1.37 34.80 1.74
C TYR A 37 -2.07 35.65 2.80
N GLY A 38 -1.59 35.63 4.05
CA GLY A 38 -2.20 36.39 5.16
C GLY A 38 -3.59 35.88 5.58
N ILE A 39 -3.87 34.60 5.38
CA ILE A 39 -5.16 33.97 5.70
C ILE A 39 -5.05 33.02 6.91
N SER A 40 -6.15 32.83 7.62
CA SER A 40 -6.20 31.82 8.69
C SER A 40 -6.10 30.42 8.09
N ARG A 41 -5.28 29.55 8.70
CA ARG A 41 -5.12 28.14 8.29
C ARG A 41 -6.46 27.40 8.19
N GLY A 42 -7.46 27.79 9.00
CA GLY A 42 -8.78 27.16 9.04
C GLY A 42 -9.66 27.47 7.83
N LEU A 43 -9.30 28.48 7.02
CA LEU A 43 -10.04 28.81 5.80
C LEU A 43 -9.76 27.83 4.66
N ILE A 44 -8.58 27.21 4.63
CA ILE A 44 -8.19 26.23 3.61
C ILE A 44 -9.13 25.00 3.62
N PRO A 45 -9.31 24.26 4.74
CA PRO A 45 -10.24 23.14 4.76
C PRO A 45 -11.70 23.56 4.53
N GLN A 46 -12.08 24.78 4.93
CA GLN A 46 -13.41 25.32 4.64
C GLN A 46 -13.64 25.53 3.14
N TRP A 47 -12.64 26.06 2.43
CA TRP A 47 -12.73 26.27 0.98
C TRP A 47 -12.64 24.96 0.20
N LEU A 48 -11.77 24.03 0.60
CA LEU A 48 -11.72 22.68 0.03
C LEU A 48 -13.10 22.01 0.05
N ARG A 49 -13.77 22.02 1.22
CA ARG A 49 -15.15 21.52 1.33
C ARG A 49 -16.15 22.31 0.49
N LYS A 50 -16.02 23.64 0.43
CA LYS A 50 -16.92 24.50 -0.36
C LYS A 50 -16.83 24.20 -1.86
N PHE A 51 -15.63 23.90 -2.36
CA PHE A 51 -15.38 23.65 -3.78
C PHE A 51 -15.33 22.15 -4.15
N GLY A 52 -15.55 21.24 -3.19
CA GLY A 52 -15.53 19.80 -3.42
C GLY A 52 -14.15 19.26 -3.79
N LEU A 53 -13.09 19.85 -3.24
CA LEU A 53 -11.70 19.45 -3.48
C LEU A 53 -11.19 18.61 -2.31
N GLU A 54 -10.49 17.52 -2.63
CA GLU A 54 -9.85 16.66 -1.64
C GLU A 54 -8.57 17.31 -1.09
N ASP A 55 -8.35 17.16 0.22
CA ASP A 55 -7.14 17.66 0.88
C ASP A 55 -5.94 16.74 0.58
N LYS A 56 -4.73 17.30 0.62
CA LYS A 56 -3.53 16.49 0.58
C LYS A 56 -3.43 15.68 1.86
N VAL A 57 -3.09 14.40 1.72
CA VAL A 57 -2.69 13.56 2.85
C VAL A 57 -1.36 14.07 3.38
N HIS A 58 -1.42 15.01 4.31
CA HIS A 58 -0.24 15.40 5.07
C HIS A 58 0.04 14.30 6.09
N PRO A 59 1.23 13.66 6.07
CA PRO A 59 1.67 12.84 7.19
C PRO A 59 1.80 13.78 8.37
N VAL A 60 0.84 13.74 9.29
CA VAL A 60 0.93 14.46 10.55
C VAL A 60 2.13 13.84 11.28
N PRO A 61 3.20 14.61 11.61
CA PRO A 61 4.17 14.13 12.56
C PRO A 61 3.45 14.17 13.91
N MET A 62 2.79 13.06 14.26
CA MET A 62 2.26 12.89 15.61
C MET A 62 3.45 13.02 16.56
N LYS A 63 3.40 14.01 17.45
CA LYS A 63 4.37 14.12 18.54
C LYS A 63 4.40 12.78 19.26
N ALA A 64 5.54 12.12 19.23
CA ALA A 64 5.74 10.80 19.84
C ALA A 64 5.62 10.92 21.35
N SER A 65 4.41 10.78 21.88
CA SER A 65 4.19 10.32 23.24
C SER A 65 4.62 8.85 23.27
N GLN A 66 5.66 8.53 24.04
CA GLN A 66 6.14 7.16 24.23
C GLN A 66 5.03 6.29 24.83
N SER A 67 4.48 5.31 24.09
CA SER A 67 3.69 4.12 24.53
C SER A 67 3.13 3.34 23.30
N PRO A 68 2.48 2.17 23.44
CA PRO A 68 2.90 0.77 23.22
C PRO A 68 3.17 0.34 21.75
N GLN A 69 3.25 1.28 20.80
CA GLN A 69 3.40 0.95 19.38
C GLN A 69 4.73 0.24 19.06
N SER A 70 5.79 0.49 19.82
CA SER A 70 7.09 -0.16 19.61
C SER A 70 7.00 -1.67 19.77
N GLU A 71 6.41 -2.17 20.86
CA GLU A 71 6.26 -3.61 21.12
C GLU A 71 5.36 -4.29 20.09
N LEU A 72 4.24 -3.67 19.73
CA LEU A 72 3.37 -4.18 18.67
C LEU A 72 4.08 -4.22 17.30
N THR A 73 4.95 -3.25 17.00
CA THR A 73 5.72 -3.26 15.75
C THR A 73 6.85 -4.28 15.75
N LEU A 74 7.45 -4.59 16.91
CA LEU A 74 8.44 -5.65 17.05
C LEU A 74 7.79 -7.02 16.88
N ASN A 75 6.69 -7.28 17.60
CA ASN A 75 5.94 -8.55 17.48
C ASN A 75 5.46 -8.79 16.05
N LYS A 76 4.93 -7.76 15.37
CA LYS A 76 4.54 -7.88 13.95
C LYS A 76 5.70 -8.19 13.02
N LYS A 77 6.90 -7.66 13.28
CA LYS A 77 8.09 -7.97 12.48
C LYS A 77 8.54 -9.42 12.70
N GLU A 78 8.52 -9.89 13.94
CA GLU A 78 8.88 -11.26 14.31
C GLU A 78 7.91 -12.28 13.68
N GLU A 79 6.60 -12.05 13.80
CA GLU A 79 5.57 -12.89 13.17
C GLU A 79 5.75 -12.94 11.65
N LEU A 80 6.05 -11.79 11.03
CA LEU A 80 6.26 -11.72 9.58
C LEU A 80 7.53 -12.47 9.15
N GLU A 81 8.58 -12.47 9.97
CA GLU A 81 9.78 -13.27 9.73
C GLU A 81 9.50 -14.77 9.87
N GLN A 82 8.76 -15.18 10.91
CA GLN A 82 8.34 -16.58 11.11
C GLN A 82 7.49 -17.08 9.94
N LEU A 83 6.47 -16.32 9.54
CA LEU A 83 5.63 -16.65 8.39
C LEU A 83 6.45 -16.77 7.11
N ARG A 84 7.45 -15.91 6.88
CA ARG A 84 8.35 -16.03 5.73
C ARG A 84 9.20 -17.30 5.77
N LYS A 85 9.71 -17.69 6.94
CA LYS A 85 10.45 -18.95 7.13
C LYS A 85 9.57 -20.15 6.84
N GLU A 86 8.37 -20.20 7.41
CA GLU A 86 7.40 -21.27 7.15
C GLU A 86 7.04 -21.36 5.66
N ASN A 87 6.76 -20.23 5.02
CA ASN A 87 6.43 -20.21 3.60
C ASN A 87 7.57 -20.76 2.73
N ARG A 88 8.82 -20.47 3.09
CA ARG A 88 10.01 -21.01 2.41
C ARG A 88 10.10 -22.54 2.57
N VAL A 89 9.84 -23.06 3.77
CA VAL A 89 9.85 -24.50 4.05
C VAL A 89 8.71 -25.19 3.28
N LEU A 90 7.49 -24.65 3.35
CA LEU A 90 6.32 -25.19 2.67
C LEU A 90 6.52 -25.22 1.15
N LYS A 91 7.05 -24.14 0.55
CA LYS A 91 7.39 -24.11 -0.88
C LYS A 91 8.41 -25.18 -1.26
N SER A 92 9.44 -25.37 -0.43
CA SER A 92 10.47 -26.39 -0.67
C SER A 92 9.89 -27.81 -0.58
N ARG A 93 9.00 -28.06 0.37
CA ARG A 93 8.31 -29.34 0.52
C ARG A 93 7.38 -29.62 -0.65
N LEU A 94 6.57 -28.62 -1.03
CA LEU A 94 5.68 -28.71 -2.18
C LEU A 94 6.47 -29.03 -3.45
N LYS A 95 7.60 -28.34 -3.68
CA LYS A 95 8.42 -28.58 -4.86
C LYS A 95 8.99 -30.00 -4.92
N ARG A 96 9.40 -30.54 -3.76
CA ARG A 96 9.89 -31.92 -3.68
C ARG A 96 8.79 -32.93 -3.98
N GLU A 97 7.60 -32.70 -3.46
CA GLU A 97 6.43 -33.55 -3.69
C GLU A 97 6.02 -33.53 -5.17
N GLU A 98 5.93 -32.34 -5.77
CA GLU A 98 5.66 -32.16 -7.19
C GLU A 98 6.67 -32.91 -8.07
N LEU A 99 7.97 -32.76 -7.78
CA LEU A 99 9.02 -33.44 -8.53
C LEU A 99 8.94 -34.95 -8.37
N GLY A 100 8.65 -35.44 -7.15
CA GLY A 100 8.44 -36.86 -6.90
C GLY A 100 7.26 -37.40 -7.71
N HIS A 101 6.12 -36.70 -7.69
CA HIS A 101 4.94 -37.08 -8.46
C HIS A 101 5.21 -37.12 -9.97
N GLN A 102 5.96 -36.12 -10.49
CA GLN A 102 6.38 -36.10 -11.89
C GLN A 102 7.31 -37.27 -12.24
N ALA A 103 8.29 -37.57 -11.37
CA ALA A 103 9.18 -38.71 -11.57
C ALA A 103 8.42 -40.04 -11.61
N TYR A 104 7.47 -40.25 -10.69
CA TYR A 104 6.63 -41.46 -10.71
C TYR A 104 5.77 -41.54 -11.97
N LYS A 105 5.20 -40.42 -12.42
CA LYS A 105 4.42 -40.37 -13.66
C LYS A 105 5.26 -40.79 -14.87
N LEU A 106 6.49 -40.27 -14.98
CA LEU A 106 7.43 -40.62 -16.06
C LEU A 106 7.86 -42.10 -16.01
N LEU A 107 8.12 -42.64 -14.81
CA LEU A 107 8.47 -44.05 -14.67
C LEU A 107 7.34 -44.98 -15.13
N VAL A 108 6.09 -44.62 -14.84
CA VAL A 108 4.92 -45.35 -15.32
C VAL A 108 4.81 -45.30 -16.84
N GLU A 109 5.00 -44.12 -17.44
CA GLU A 109 4.98 -43.95 -18.90
C GLU A 109 6.06 -44.81 -19.57
N LEU A 110 7.30 -44.74 -19.08
CA LEU A 110 8.41 -45.51 -19.62
C LEU A 110 8.19 -47.03 -19.49
N ALA A 111 7.63 -47.49 -18.36
CA ALA A 111 7.34 -48.90 -18.14
C ALA A 111 6.25 -49.43 -19.10
N GLU A 112 5.21 -48.63 -19.33
CA GLU A 112 4.14 -48.92 -20.28
C GLU A 112 4.66 -48.94 -21.72
N GLU A 113 5.47 -47.96 -22.11
CA GLU A 113 6.04 -47.84 -23.47
C GLU A 113 7.08 -48.92 -23.79
N THR A 114 7.99 -49.21 -22.86
CA THR A 114 9.16 -50.08 -23.12
C THR A 114 8.82 -51.56 -22.92
N TYR A 115 8.03 -51.88 -21.89
CA TYR A 115 7.77 -53.26 -21.47
C TYR A 115 6.32 -53.69 -21.65
N GLY A 116 5.42 -52.79 -22.07
CA GLY A 116 3.99 -53.10 -22.25
C GLY A 116 3.26 -53.47 -20.95
N ILE A 117 3.86 -53.17 -19.79
CA ILE A 117 3.28 -53.47 -18.48
C ILE A 117 2.26 -52.39 -18.16
N ARG A 118 0.96 -52.72 -18.23
CA ARG A 118 -0.13 -51.80 -17.85
C ARG A 118 -0.12 -51.58 -16.34
N ILE A 119 0.26 -50.37 -15.91
CA ILE A 119 0.29 -49.98 -14.50
C ILE A 119 -0.86 -49.00 -14.19
N ARG A 120 -1.27 -48.17 -15.16
CA ARG A 120 -2.45 -47.31 -15.01
C ARG A 120 -3.74 -48.13 -15.03
N LYS A 121 -4.67 -47.77 -14.15
CA LYS A 121 -6.02 -48.32 -14.15
C LYS A 121 -6.79 -47.73 -15.33
N ASN A 122 -7.35 -48.57 -16.21
CA ASN A 122 -8.26 -48.09 -17.27
C ASN A 122 -9.48 -47.47 -16.59
N SER A 123 -9.67 -46.15 -16.75
CA SER A 123 -10.88 -45.44 -16.31
C SER A 123 -12.12 -45.74 -17.16
N GLU A 124 -12.01 -46.64 -18.15
CA GLU A 124 -13.09 -47.11 -19.03
C GLU A 124 -13.69 -48.45 -18.59
N ALA A 125 -13.88 -48.67 -17.28
CA ALA A 125 -14.81 -49.71 -16.83
C ALA A 125 -16.22 -49.10 -16.80
N LYS A 126 -16.97 -49.34 -17.89
CA LYS A 126 -18.37 -48.96 -18.06
C LYS A 126 -19.29 -49.89 -17.28
#